data_AF-A0A800EZU2-F1
#
_entry.id   AF-A0A800EZU2-F1
#
_cell.length_a   1.000
_cell.length_b   1.000
_cell.length_c   1.000
_cell.angle_alpha   90.00
_cell.angle_beta   90.00
_cell.angle_gamma   90.00
#
_symmetry.space_group_name_H-M   'P 1'
#
loop_
_entity.id
_entity.type
_entity.pdbx_description
1 polymer ?
#
loop_
_entity_poly.entity_id
_entity_poly.type
_entity_poly.pdbx_seq_one_letter_code
_entity_poly.pdbx_strand_id
1 'polypeptide(L)' 'MAVERTIFHVDIDAFFAAAERSINPDLIGKLLIIGGTGGRGVVACASYEVRPYGVRSAMPMSRALRL' A
#
# COMPACT_ATOMS: atom_id res chain seq x y z
N MET A 1 24.11 36.47 -6.88
CA MET A 1 23.90 35.46 -5.83
C MET A 1 23.03 34.36 -6.42
N ALA A 2 23.42 33.09 -6.28
CA ALA A 2 22.54 32.00 -6.69
C ALA A 2 21.35 31.95 -5.72
N VAL A 3 20.13 31.86 -6.25
CA VAL A 3 18.93 31.65 -5.44
C VAL A 3 19.03 30.27 -4.80
N GLU A 4 18.86 30.20 -3.49
CA GLU A 4 18.79 28.94 -2.75
C GLU A 4 17.51 28.18 -3.16
N ARG A 5 17.65 26.89 -3.50
CA ARG A 5 16.52 26.08 -3.98
C ARG A 5 15.85 25.40 -2.80
N THR A 6 14.55 25.62 -2.65
CA THR A 6 13.72 24.81 -1.76
C THR A 6 13.22 23.59 -2.52
N ILE A 7 13.52 22.38 -2.02
CA ILE A 7 13.04 21.12 -2.60
C ILE A 7 12.00 20.52 -1.64
N PHE A 8 10.79 20.27 -2.14
CA PHE A 8 9.72 19.63 -1.39
C PHE A 8 9.36 18.29 -2.06
N HIS A 9 9.47 17.21 -1.30
CA HIS A 9 9.11 15.86 -1.74
C HIS A 9 7.79 15.47 -1.08
N VAL A 10 6.85 14.97 -1.88
CA VAL A 10 5.58 14.43 -1.40
C VAL A 10 5.43 13.00 -1.92
N ASP A 11 5.11 12.09 -1.02
CA ASP A 11 4.69 10.73 -1.34
C ASP A 11 3.32 10.47 -0.70
N ILE A 12 2.51 9.64 -1.35
CA ILE A 12 1.19 9.29 -0.84
C ILE A 12 1.27 7.96 -0.12
N ASP A 13 1.04 8.02 1.18
CA ASP A 13 0.94 6.87 2.06
C ASP A 13 -0.04 5.82 1.55
N ALA A 14 0.48 4.60 1.34
CA ALA A 14 -0.30 3.45 0.88
C ALA A 14 -1.24 3.79 -0.30
N PHE A 15 -0.72 4.50 -1.31
CA PHE A 15 -1.49 5.13 -2.40
C PHE A 15 -2.67 4.30 -2.93
N PHE A 16 -2.47 3.04 -3.34
CA PHE A 16 -3.57 2.23 -3.87
C PHE A 16 -4.65 1.92 -2.83
N ALA A 17 -4.27 1.68 -1.57
CA ALA A 17 -5.25 1.47 -0.50
C ALA A 17 -6.05 2.76 -0.22
N ALA A 18 -5.40 3.92 -0.28
CA ALA A 18 -6.07 5.22 -0.17
C ALA A 18 -7.03 5.46 -1.34
N ALA A 19 -6.64 5.10 -2.56
CA ALA A 19 -7.49 5.21 -3.75
C ALA A 19 -8.74 4.32 -3.65
N GLU A 20 -8.58 3.05 -3.27
CA GLU A 20 -9.72 2.13 -3.08
C GLU A 20 -10.65 2.60 -1.97
N ARG A 21 -10.13 3.15 -0.87
CA ARG A 21 -10.96 3.74 0.21
C ARG A 21 -11.70 5.01 -0.23
N SER A 22 -11.12 5.80 -1.12
CA SER A 22 -11.81 6.96 -1.69
C SER A 22 -12.99 6.55 -2.57
N ILE A 23 -12.91 5.38 -3.22
CA ILE A 23 -13.98 4.83 -4.05
C ILE A 23 -15.01 4.10 -3.17
N ASN A 24 -14.54 3.35 -2.18
CA ASN A 24 -15.36 2.56 -1.26
C ASN A 24 -14.98 2.86 0.20
N PRO A 25 -15.71 3.79 0.86
CA PRO A 25 -15.47 4.15 2.26
C PRO A 25 -15.59 2.99 3.25
N ASP A 26 -16.32 1.92 2.92
CA ASP A 26 -16.45 0.74 3.79
C ASP A 26 -15.13 -0.02 3.97
N LEU A 27 -14.09 0.30 3.19
CA LEU A 27 -12.74 -0.26 3.33
C LEU A 27 -11.89 0.44 4.40
N ILE A 28 -12.37 1.53 4.99
CA ILE A 28 -11.70 2.26 6.06
C ILE A 28 -11.63 1.37 7.32
N GLY A 29 -10.44 1.28 7.93
CA GLY A 29 -10.20 0.45 9.12
C GLY A 29 -10.14 -1.06 8.87
N LYS A 30 -10.40 -1.52 7.63
CA LYS A 30 -10.24 -2.93 7.26
C LYS A 30 -8.81 -3.24 6.87
N LEU A 31 -8.41 -4.50 7.10
CA LEU A 31 -7.18 -5.07 6.56
C LEU A 31 -7.28 -5.09 5.03
N LEU A 32 -6.45 -4.30 4.35
CA LEU A 32 -6.52 -4.17 2.89
C LEU A 32 -5.15 -4.46 2.27
N ILE A 33 -5.14 -5.44 1.36
CA ILE A 33 -3.99 -5.80 0.55
C ILE A 33 -4.42 -5.67 -0.92
N ILE A 34 -3.63 -4.96 -1.71
CA ILE A 34 -3.84 -4.78 -3.15
C ILE A 34 -2.68 -5.44 -3.87
N GLY A 35 -2.97 -6.29 -4.86
CA GLY A 35 -1.96 -7.05 -5.57
C GLY A 35 -2.57 -7.98 -6.61
N GLY A 36 -1.70 -8.66 -7.38
CA GLY A 36 -2.14 -9.60 -8.40
C GLY A 36 -2.67 -10.91 -7.80
N THR A 37 -3.75 -11.47 -8.35
CA THR A 37 -4.37 -12.72 -7.87
C THR A 37 -3.81 -13.99 -8.54
N GLY A 38 -2.99 -13.85 -9.58
CA GLY A 38 -2.36 -14.98 -10.26
C GLY A 38 -1.24 -15.65 -9.45
N GLY A 39 -0.78 -16.83 -9.87
CA GLY A 39 0.22 -17.63 -9.14
C GLY A 39 1.59 -16.96 -8.91
N ARG A 40 1.89 -15.87 -9.63
CA ARG A 40 3.10 -15.02 -9.44
C ARG A 40 2.75 -13.62 -8.92
N GLY A 41 1.53 -13.42 -8.43
CA GLY A 41 1.07 -12.14 -7.92
C GLY A 41 1.81 -11.72 -6.66
N VAL A 42 2.05 -10.43 -6.53
CA VAL A 42 2.71 -9.81 -5.38
C VAL A 42 1.82 -8.71 -4.78
N VAL A 43 2.05 -8.42 -3.51
CA VAL A 43 1.47 -7.28 -2.82
C VAL A 43 2.01 -6.00 -3.46
N ALA A 44 1.16 -5.27 -4.18
CA ALA A 44 1.46 -3.96 -4.71
C ALA A 44 1.34 -2.88 -3.62
N CYS A 45 0.35 -2.99 -2.75
CA CYS A 45 0.13 -2.10 -1.61
C CYS A 45 -0.48 -2.89 -0.44
N ALA A 46 -0.08 -2.55 0.78
CA ALA A 46 -0.70 -3.04 2.00
C ALA A 46 -1.07 -1.83 2.87
N SER A 47 -2.29 -1.83 3.40
CA SER A 47 -2.71 -0.80 4.34
C SER A 47 -1.96 -0.93 5.66
N TYR A 48 -1.93 0.16 6.43
CA TYR A 48 -1.22 0.21 7.70
C TYR A 48 -1.69 -0.85 8.70
N GLU A 49 -2.99 -1.16 8.68
CA GLU A 49 -3.63 -2.14 9.55
C GLU A 49 -3.08 -3.56 9.31
N VAL A 50 -2.49 -3.84 8.14
CA VAL A 50 -1.89 -5.15 7.81
C VAL A 50 -0.45 -5.29 8.32
N ARG A 51 0.25 -4.19 8.63
CA ARG A 51 1.67 -4.22 9.03
C ARG A 51 1.97 -5.11 10.25
N PRO A 52 1.13 -5.15 11.31
CA PRO A 52 1.37 -6.03 12.45
C PRO A 52 1.42 -7.53 12.08
N TYR A 53 0.77 -7.92 10.98
CA TYR A 53 0.78 -9.31 10.48
C TYR A 53 2.04 -9.64 9.65
N GLY A 54 2.95 -8.68 9.47
CA GLY A 54 4.21 -8.87 8.74
C GLY A 54 4.09 -8.85 7.22
N VAL A 55 2.91 -8.50 6.67
CA VAL A 55 2.72 -8.30 5.23
C VAL A 55 3.45 -7.03 4.78
N ARG A 56 4.16 -7.10 3.65
CA ARG A 56 4.91 -5.97 3.05
C ARG A 56 4.80 -5.96 1.54
N SER A 57 5.03 -4.80 0.93
CA SER A 57 5.07 -4.67 -0.54
C SER A 57 6.09 -5.62 -1.17
N ALA A 58 5.81 -6.06 -2.40
CA ALA A 58 6.52 -7.09 -3.15
C ALA A 58 6.53 -8.50 -2.53
N MET A 59 5.87 -8.73 -1.38
CA MET A 59 5.65 -10.08 -0.86
C MET A 59 4.78 -10.89 -1.85
N PRO A 60 5.06 -12.18 -2.10
CA PRO A 60 4.15 -13.04 -2.85
C PRO A 60 2.76 -13.04 -2.20
N MET A 61 1.70 -12.83 -2.99
CA MET A 61 0.32 -12.79 -2.49
C MET A 61 -0.06 -14.09 -1.77
N SER A 62 0.40 -15.23 -2.28
CA SER A 62 0.20 -16.54 -1.65
C SER A 62 0.80 -16.64 -0.25
N ARG A 63 1.89 -15.90 0.04
CA ARG A 63 2.46 -15.82 1.39
C ARG A 63 1.70 -14.82 2.25
N ALA A 64 1.38 -13.65 1.70
CA ALA A 64 0.67 -12.60 2.43
C ALA A 64 -0.70 -13.06 2.96
N LEU A 65 -1.45 -13.84 2.16
CA LEU A 65 -2.75 -14.39 2.53
C LEU A 65 -2.70 -15.50 3.60
N ARG A 66 -1.50 -15.96 3.99
CA ARG A 66 -1.30 -17.01 5.02
C ARG A 66 -0.81 -16.45 6.35
N LEU A 67 -0.58 -15.14 6.43
CA LEU A 67 -0.16 -14.42 7.63
C LEU A 67 -1.40 -13.79 8.29
#